data_AF-A0A162R3I8-F1
#
_entry.id   AF-A0A162R3I8-F1
#
_cell.length_a   1.000
_cell.length_b   1.000
_cell.length_c   1.000
_cell.angle_alpha   90.00
_cell.angle_beta   90.00
_cell.angle_gamma   90.00
#
_symmetry.space_group_name_H-M   'P 1'
#
loop_
_entity.id
_entity.type
_entity.pdbx_description
1 polymer ?
#
loop_
_entity_poly.entity_id
_entity_poly.type
_entity_poly.pdbx_seq_one_letter_code
_entity_poly.pdbx_strand_id
1 'polypeptide(L)'
;MSKKSFNLDSFYQLLKGRVFHNIDYQSWLLECMKNATLPIHAKFGPVINEFVLSTFLTDQCQRIPEDVVEAYFKDCSTISTSQILMLLYILTFNDYIIAFRTEPKLMSMNNVKEQKAYSVDLFDRIPIRFILNHVESYQSGNAYKSIYSDLLALSANLYPELFDIQSFLIQEGRDTTADSLWQIKTVYRDWKKNLTTTELEQLLGQWETNVSTVVDDGKLDTRIAEALTSTWETYNRIIPHTLWTMTINLLTSGAYTMNDLIQDPHIAFKSDPRIFRSEQLLPIWLHVLSCLRTTSKHRIWKRYHTKFPNANNQFNSRNVLALTNAQDTVMLQLLLELCLAKPHDKHNTHALETSRKLICEFIHTIFIDDRESILTKILHFQTYSTDLIPMVVERIPSIYTVFNFVSELTRQPQVEKQVFGILIACHLCEKYPLEP
;
A
#
# COMPACT_ATOMS: atom_id res chain seq x y z
N MET A 1 -15.57 49.54 6.72
CA MET A 1 -14.86 48.24 6.69
C MET A 1 -15.88 47.15 6.35
N SER A 2 -16.05 46.83 5.07
CA SER A 2 -16.99 45.78 4.67
C SER A 2 -16.39 44.42 5.04
N LYS A 3 -17.20 43.55 5.65
CA LYS A 3 -16.90 42.11 5.73
C LYS A 3 -16.68 41.65 4.29
N LYS A 4 -15.43 41.37 3.90
CA LYS A 4 -15.15 40.62 2.67
C LYS A 4 -15.77 39.25 2.86
N SER A 5 -17.00 39.06 2.40
CA SER A 5 -17.58 37.74 2.26
C SER A 5 -16.75 37.04 1.19
N PHE A 6 -15.79 36.22 1.61
CA PHE A 6 -14.98 35.40 0.72
C PHE A 6 -15.90 34.38 0.04
N ASN A 7 -16.39 34.74 -1.15
CA ASN A 7 -17.29 33.89 -1.92
C ASN A 7 -16.46 32.89 -2.74
N LEU A 8 -16.70 31.60 -2.52
CA LEU A 8 -16.06 30.48 -3.22
C LEU A 8 -16.23 30.57 -4.74
N ASP A 9 -17.36 31.13 -5.20
CA ASP A 9 -17.66 31.30 -6.62
C ASP A 9 -16.77 32.35 -7.28
N SER A 10 -16.60 33.48 -6.60
CA SER A 10 -15.71 34.55 -7.07
C SER A 10 -14.27 34.08 -7.09
N PHE A 11 -13.87 33.31 -6.06
CA PHE A 11 -12.53 32.74 -6.00
C PHE A 11 -12.27 31.75 -7.15
N TYR A 12 -13.22 30.85 -7.42
CA TYR A 12 -13.14 29.93 -8.56
C TYR A 12 -12.97 30.65 -9.90
N GLN A 13 -13.77 31.68 -10.16
CA GLN A 13 -13.70 32.42 -11.43
C GLN A 13 -12.38 33.19 -11.58
N LEU A 14 -11.82 33.74 -10.49
CA LEU A 14 -10.52 34.39 -10.52
C LEU A 14 -9.39 33.42 -10.87
N LEU A 15 -9.38 32.23 -10.25
CA LEU A 15 -8.41 31.18 -10.53
C LEU A 15 -8.51 30.71 -11.98
N LYS A 16 -9.72 30.38 -12.44
CA LYS A 16 -9.97 29.91 -13.80
C LYS A 16 -9.62 30.96 -14.86
N GLY A 17 -9.95 32.23 -14.60
CA GLY A 17 -9.61 33.35 -15.47
C GLY A 17 -8.12 33.73 -15.41
N ARG A 18 -7.36 33.17 -14.46
CA ARG A 18 -5.95 33.52 -14.17
C ARG A 18 -5.75 35.03 -13.97
N VAL A 19 -6.77 35.68 -13.43
CA VAL A 19 -6.75 37.12 -13.16
C VAL A 19 -6.19 37.30 -11.75
N PHE A 20 -4.86 37.30 -11.66
CA PHE A 20 -4.16 37.45 -10.40
C PHE A 20 -3.90 38.92 -10.07
N HIS A 21 -4.26 39.31 -8.86
CA HIS A 21 -3.95 40.59 -8.23
C HIS A 21 -2.90 40.36 -7.13
N ASN A 22 -2.35 41.44 -6.54
CA ASN A 22 -1.46 41.36 -5.36
C ASN A 22 -2.24 40.96 -4.09
N ILE A 23 -2.84 39.78 -4.09
CA ILE A 23 -3.58 39.18 -2.98
C ILE A 23 -2.92 37.85 -2.64
N ASP A 24 -2.81 37.54 -1.35
CA ASP A 24 -2.38 36.21 -0.92
C ASP A 24 -3.51 35.19 -1.09
N TYR A 25 -3.45 34.47 -2.20
CA TYR A 25 -4.41 33.41 -2.54
C TYR A 25 -4.32 32.18 -1.63
N GLN A 26 -3.17 31.96 -0.97
CA GLN A 26 -3.02 30.84 -0.02
C GLN A 26 -3.87 31.09 1.21
N SER A 27 -3.71 32.27 1.84
CA SER A 27 -4.51 32.69 3.00
C SER A 27 -5.99 32.68 2.68
N TRP A 28 -6.38 33.08 1.46
CA TRP A 28 -7.78 33.02 1.04
C TRP A 28 -8.31 31.58 0.96
N LEU A 29 -7.59 30.64 0.33
CA LEU A 29 -8.00 29.24 0.30
C LEU A 29 -8.10 28.65 1.72
N LEU A 30 -7.12 28.94 2.59
CA LEU A 30 -7.11 28.48 3.98
C LEU A 30 -8.30 29.01 4.78
N GLU A 31 -8.68 30.28 4.59
CA GLU A 31 -9.85 30.87 5.24
C GLU A 31 -11.16 30.25 4.71
N CYS A 32 -11.26 29.99 3.41
CA CYS A 32 -12.39 29.25 2.83
C CYS A 32 -12.51 27.84 3.43
N MET A 33 -11.39 27.13 3.61
CA MET A 33 -11.37 25.79 4.23
C MET A 33 -11.78 25.83 5.71
N LYS A 34 -11.35 26.85 6.47
CA LYS A 34 -11.72 27.02 7.89
C LYS A 34 -13.21 27.34 8.06
N ASN A 35 -13.77 28.12 7.15
CA ASN A 35 -15.18 28.53 7.18
C ASN A 35 -16.11 27.55 6.44
N ALA A 36 -15.61 26.39 6.01
CA ALA A 36 -16.40 25.42 5.27
C ALA A 36 -17.53 24.83 6.15
N THR A 37 -18.77 25.00 5.69
CA THR A 37 -19.95 24.44 6.35
C THR A 37 -20.28 23.05 5.80
N LEU A 38 -20.95 22.23 6.62
CA LEU A 38 -21.48 20.93 6.20
C LEU A 38 -22.94 21.09 5.75
N PRO A 39 -23.39 20.41 4.68
CA PRO A 39 -22.63 19.57 3.76
C PRO A 39 -21.65 20.37 2.89
N ILE A 40 -20.52 19.75 2.51
CA ILE A 40 -19.47 20.40 1.74
C ILE A 40 -19.98 20.89 0.39
N HIS A 41 -19.74 22.17 0.12
CA HIS A 41 -20.09 22.80 -1.15
C HIS A 41 -19.37 22.12 -2.32
N ALA A 42 -20.11 21.76 -3.37
CA ALA A 42 -19.57 20.98 -4.50
C ALA A 42 -18.47 21.68 -5.33
N LYS A 43 -18.23 22.96 -5.09
CA LYS A 43 -17.16 23.73 -5.75
C LYS A 43 -15.80 23.63 -5.05
N PHE A 44 -15.70 23.04 -3.86
CA PHE A 44 -14.41 22.90 -3.19
C PHE A 44 -13.42 22.06 -4.01
N GLY A 45 -13.84 20.92 -4.57
CA GLY A 45 -13.00 20.10 -5.45
C GLY A 45 -12.46 20.90 -6.65
N PRO A 46 -13.33 21.51 -7.49
CA PRO A 46 -12.90 22.34 -8.61
C PRO A 46 -12.01 23.53 -8.23
N VAL A 47 -12.29 24.21 -7.11
CA VAL A 47 -11.47 25.33 -6.62
C VAL A 47 -10.07 24.86 -6.23
N ILE A 48 -9.96 23.74 -5.51
CA ILE A 48 -8.67 23.16 -5.13
C ILE A 48 -7.90 22.75 -6.38
N ASN A 49 -8.55 22.11 -7.36
CA ASN A 49 -7.92 21.72 -8.62
C ASN A 49 -7.36 22.92 -9.40
N GLU A 50 -8.16 23.98 -9.59
CA GLU A 50 -7.71 25.18 -10.31
C GLU A 50 -6.64 25.96 -9.52
N PHE A 51 -6.72 25.97 -8.19
CA PHE A 51 -5.69 26.57 -7.35
C PHE A 51 -4.36 25.84 -7.52
N VAL A 52 -4.37 24.51 -7.40
CA VAL A 52 -3.18 23.67 -7.61
C VAL A 52 -2.63 23.90 -9.01
N LEU A 53 -3.45 23.79 -10.06
CA LEU A 53 -3.02 24.03 -11.44
C LEU A 53 -2.34 25.41 -11.59
N SER A 54 -2.91 26.45 -10.98
CA SER A 54 -2.35 27.80 -11.01
C SER A 54 -0.96 27.91 -10.37
N THR A 55 -0.65 27.11 -9.34
CA THR A 55 0.70 27.10 -8.72
C THR A 55 1.80 26.61 -9.66
N PHE A 56 1.46 25.82 -10.68
CA PHE A 56 2.41 25.36 -11.70
C PHE A 56 2.56 26.36 -12.85
N LEU A 57 1.61 27.26 -13.05
CA LEU A 57 1.53 28.09 -14.25
C LEU A 57 1.80 29.59 -14.00
N THR A 58 1.80 30.05 -12.75
CA THR A 58 1.91 31.49 -12.44
C THR A 58 2.75 31.75 -11.19
N ASP A 59 3.51 32.83 -11.17
CA ASP A 59 4.33 33.26 -10.01
C ASP A 59 3.50 33.78 -8.82
N GLN A 60 2.31 34.31 -9.10
CA GLN A 60 1.44 34.95 -8.12
C GLN A 60 0.70 33.95 -7.23
N CYS A 61 0.63 32.68 -7.63
CA CYS A 61 0.04 31.61 -6.85
C CYS A 61 1.16 30.67 -6.37
N GLN A 62 1.34 30.55 -5.06
CA GLN A 62 2.38 29.68 -4.52
C GLN A 62 1.77 28.51 -3.74
N ARG A 63 2.55 27.43 -3.66
CA ARG A 63 2.26 26.24 -2.87
C ARG A 63 2.12 26.62 -1.39
N ILE A 64 1.19 25.98 -0.69
CA ILE A 64 1.06 26.10 0.77
C ILE A 64 2.32 25.51 1.43
N PRO A 65 3.01 26.25 2.31
CA PRO A 65 4.19 25.76 3.00
C PRO A 65 3.94 24.48 3.80
N GLU A 66 4.93 23.60 3.85
CA GLU A 66 4.81 22.28 4.47
C GLU A 66 4.56 22.35 5.98
N ASP A 67 5.14 23.33 6.66
CA ASP A 67 4.93 23.64 8.09
C ASP A 67 3.48 24.01 8.41
N VAL A 68 2.80 24.71 7.49
CA VAL A 68 1.38 25.02 7.63
C VAL A 68 0.55 23.75 7.51
N VAL A 69 0.86 22.88 6.54
CA VAL A 69 0.18 21.60 6.38
C VAL A 69 0.38 20.71 7.62
N GLU A 70 1.61 20.60 8.12
CA GLU A 70 1.91 19.84 9.34
C GLU A 70 1.06 20.31 10.52
N ALA A 71 0.86 21.62 10.69
CA ALA A 71 0.06 22.17 11.78
C ALA A 71 -1.39 21.68 11.77
N TYR A 72 -1.99 21.40 10.60
CA TYR A 72 -3.34 20.84 10.50
C TYR A 72 -3.41 19.39 10.98
N PHE A 73 -2.34 18.61 10.81
CA PHE A 73 -2.34 17.18 11.13
C PHE A 73 -1.65 16.83 12.45
N LYS A 74 -1.19 17.83 13.23
CA LYS A 74 -0.68 17.63 14.61
C LYS A 74 -1.70 16.96 15.53
N ASP A 75 -3.00 17.18 15.30
CA ASP A 75 -4.07 16.50 16.04
C ASP A 75 -5.19 16.03 15.13
N CYS A 76 -5.21 14.75 14.79
CA CYS A 76 -6.34 14.15 14.08
C CYS A 76 -7.29 13.37 15.01
N SER A 77 -7.25 13.59 16.33
CA SER A 77 -8.13 12.88 17.28
C SER A 77 -9.61 13.14 17.02
N THR A 78 -9.91 14.33 16.51
CA THR A 78 -11.18 14.67 15.89
C THR A 78 -10.92 15.19 14.48
N ILE A 79 -11.38 14.46 13.47
CA ILE A 79 -11.26 14.90 12.08
C ILE A 79 -12.20 16.08 11.86
N SER A 80 -11.62 17.21 11.45
CA SER A 80 -12.34 18.42 11.06
C SER A 80 -12.49 18.50 9.53
N THR A 81 -13.54 19.20 9.09
CA THR A 81 -13.77 19.53 7.68
C THR A 81 -12.53 20.15 7.01
N SER A 82 -11.83 21.04 7.74
CA SER A 82 -10.65 21.73 7.23
C SER A 82 -9.47 20.80 6.99
N GLN A 83 -9.30 19.75 7.81
CA GLN A 83 -8.28 18.72 7.62
C GLN A 83 -8.57 17.85 6.40
N ILE A 84 -9.84 17.53 6.14
CA ILE A 84 -10.25 16.75 4.96
C ILE A 84 -9.96 17.55 3.67
N LEU A 85 -10.31 18.84 3.66
CA LEU A 85 -10.03 19.72 2.51
C LEU A 85 -8.53 19.96 2.32
N MET A 86 -7.76 20.04 3.42
CA MET A 86 -6.30 20.11 3.36
C MET A 86 -5.71 18.81 2.79
N LEU A 87 -6.21 17.64 3.20
CA LEU A 87 -5.82 16.35 2.65
C LEU A 87 -6.11 16.28 1.15
N LEU A 88 -7.31 16.71 0.73
CA LEU A 88 -7.67 16.78 -0.68
C LEU A 88 -6.67 17.64 -1.45
N TYR A 89 -6.34 18.84 -0.94
CA TYR A 89 -5.36 19.72 -1.58
C TYR A 89 -3.96 19.09 -1.73
N ILE A 90 -3.41 18.48 -0.68
CA ILE A 90 -2.05 17.90 -0.75
C ILE A 90 -2.00 16.68 -1.68
N LEU A 91 -3.07 15.88 -1.72
CA LEU A 91 -3.18 14.75 -2.65
C LEU A 91 -3.27 15.26 -4.09
N THR A 92 -4.17 16.21 -4.36
CA THR A 92 -4.27 16.87 -5.67
C THR A 92 -2.91 17.45 -6.10
N PHE A 93 -2.22 18.17 -5.21
CA PHE A 93 -0.92 18.76 -5.55
C PHE A 93 0.14 17.71 -5.93
N ASN A 94 0.27 16.65 -5.14
CA ASN A 94 1.22 15.58 -5.45
C ASN A 94 0.83 14.77 -6.69
N ASP A 95 -0.46 14.62 -6.97
CA ASP A 95 -0.97 14.01 -8.20
C ASP A 95 -0.59 14.83 -9.43
N TYR A 96 -0.80 16.16 -9.40
CA TYR A 96 -0.40 17.06 -10.48
C TYR A 96 1.11 17.00 -10.78
N ILE A 97 1.97 16.80 -9.79
CA ILE A 97 3.42 16.65 -10.01
C ILE A 97 3.73 15.45 -10.91
N ILE A 98 2.96 14.37 -10.79
CA ILE A 98 3.08 13.19 -11.64
C ILE A 98 2.38 13.50 -12.98
N ALA A 99 1.15 14.03 -12.94
CA ALA A 99 0.33 14.29 -14.11
C ALA A 99 0.99 15.24 -15.13
N PHE A 100 1.69 16.29 -14.68
CA PHE A 100 2.46 17.18 -15.56
C PHE A 100 3.58 16.48 -16.34
N ARG A 101 3.96 15.25 -15.95
CA ARG A 101 5.01 14.46 -16.58
C ARG A 101 4.50 13.19 -17.27
N THR A 102 3.23 12.85 -17.10
CA THR A 102 2.61 11.64 -17.65
C THR A 102 1.45 11.94 -18.59
N GLU A 103 0.70 13.03 -18.34
CA GLU A 103 -0.48 13.38 -19.13
C GLU A 103 -0.13 14.26 -20.34
N PRO A 104 -0.45 13.83 -21.58
CA PRO A 104 -0.12 14.59 -22.79
C PRO A 104 -0.67 16.03 -22.82
N LYS A 105 -1.84 16.25 -22.21
CA LYS A 105 -2.50 17.57 -22.16
C LYS A 105 -1.73 18.55 -21.28
N LEU A 106 -1.15 18.07 -20.18
CA LEU A 106 -0.39 18.90 -19.25
C LEU A 106 1.07 19.05 -19.70
N MET A 107 1.66 18.00 -20.27
CA MET A 107 3.02 18.03 -20.83
C MET A 107 3.18 19.04 -21.98
N SER A 108 2.11 19.31 -22.74
CA SER A 108 2.13 20.30 -23.83
C SER A 108 1.91 21.74 -23.35
N MET A 109 1.69 21.97 -22.05
CA MET A 109 1.57 23.31 -21.50
C MET A 109 2.94 23.99 -21.43
N ASN A 110 3.00 25.23 -21.93
CA ASN A 110 4.18 26.08 -21.85
C ASN A 110 4.25 26.78 -20.47
N ASN A 111 5.48 27.15 -20.06
CA ASN A 111 5.76 27.88 -18.81
C ASN A 111 5.39 27.13 -17.51
N VAL A 112 5.45 25.79 -17.53
CA VAL A 112 5.28 24.98 -16.31
C VAL A 112 6.48 25.17 -15.40
N LYS A 113 6.22 25.63 -14.18
CA LYS A 113 7.23 25.81 -13.13
C LYS A 113 7.57 24.47 -12.50
N GLU A 114 8.86 24.26 -12.24
CA GLU A 114 9.29 23.09 -11.48
C GLU A 114 8.86 23.23 -10.02
N GLN A 115 8.02 22.30 -9.57
CA GLN A 115 7.55 22.22 -8.20
C GLN A 115 8.09 20.96 -7.52
N LYS A 116 8.38 21.08 -6.23
CA LYS A 116 8.75 19.93 -5.38
C LYS A 116 7.51 19.33 -4.75
N ALA A 117 7.45 18.00 -4.69
CA ALA A 117 6.39 17.30 -3.97
C ALA A 117 6.45 17.57 -2.47
N TYR A 118 5.31 17.42 -1.81
CA TYR A 118 5.27 17.27 -0.36
C TYR A 118 6.06 16.03 0.05
N SER A 119 6.79 16.12 1.15
CA SER A 119 7.66 15.03 1.61
C SER A 119 6.86 13.78 1.93
N VAL A 120 7.53 12.63 1.86
CA VAL A 120 6.93 11.35 2.27
C VAL A 120 6.76 11.32 3.77
N ASP A 121 7.72 11.88 4.52
CA ASP A 121 7.69 11.96 5.98
C ASP A 121 6.43 12.69 6.49
N LEU A 122 5.94 13.68 5.74
CA LEU A 122 4.67 14.33 6.01
C LEU A 122 3.49 13.35 5.87
N PHE A 123 3.41 12.61 4.76
CA PHE A 123 2.29 11.69 4.51
C PHE A 123 2.29 10.50 5.45
N ASP A 124 3.45 10.02 5.88
CA ASP A 124 3.57 8.95 6.88
C ASP A 124 2.94 9.33 8.23
N ARG A 125 2.83 10.64 8.52
CA ARG A 125 2.16 11.16 9.74
C ARG A 125 0.66 11.36 9.55
N ILE A 126 0.16 11.42 8.32
CA ILE A 126 -1.24 11.70 8.03
C ILE A 126 -2.01 10.37 7.96
N PRO A 127 -3.04 10.17 8.80
CA PRO A 127 -3.80 8.93 8.80
C PRO A 127 -4.85 8.95 7.68
N ILE A 128 -4.39 8.83 6.42
CA ILE A 128 -5.23 8.92 5.20
C ILE A 128 -6.42 7.97 5.29
N ARG A 129 -6.18 6.71 5.68
CA ARG A 129 -7.21 5.68 5.79
C ARG A 129 -8.27 6.02 6.84
N PHE A 130 -7.86 6.52 8.00
CA PHE A 130 -8.78 6.99 9.04
C PHE A 130 -9.65 8.15 8.55
N ILE A 131 -9.06 9.09 7.81
CA ILE A 131 -9.80 10.22 7.22
C ILE A 131 -10.81 9.73 6.18
N LEU A 132 -10.43 8.79 5.30
CA LEU A 132 -11.34 8.19 4.33
C LEU A 132 -12.52 7.49 5.00
N ASN A 133 -12.26 6.66 6.02
CA ASN A 133 -13.31 5.97 6.78
C ASN A 133 -14.27 6.96 7.46
N HIS A 134 -13.76 8.10 7.96
CA HIS A 134 -14.60 9.15 8.52
C HIS A 134 -15.46 9.84 7.46
N VAL A 135 -14.89 10.17 6.31
CA VAL A 135 -15.61 10.81 5.18
C VAL A 135 -16.74 9.92 4.67
N GLU A 136 -16.50 8.61 4.58
CA GLU A 136 -17.48 7.61 4.15
C GLU A 136 -18.61 7.41 5.17
N SER A 137 -18.27 7.33 6.46
CA SER A 137 -19.23 7.00 7.52
C SER A 137 -20.01 8.19 8.07
N TYR A 138 -19.44 9.40 8.07
CA TYR A 138 -20.01 10.55 8.75
C TYR A 138 -21.30 11.05 8.09
N GLN A 139 -22.39 11.12 8.87
CA GLN A 139 -23.75 11.43 8.39
C GLN A 139 -24.17 10.55 7.20
N SER A 140 -23.81 9.26 7.26
CA SER A 140 -24.07 8.29 6.19
C SER A 140 -23.47 8.71 4.84
N GLY A 141 -22.32 9.39 4.87
CA GLY A 141 -21.59 9.87 3.69
C GLY A 141 -22.16 11.14 3.03
N ASN A 142 -23.32 11.64 3.47
CA ASN A 142 -23.97 12.79 2.83
C ASN A 142 -23.22 14.11 3.04
N ALA A 143 -22.49 14.25 4.15
CA ALA A 143 -21.77 15.48 4.48
C ALA A 143 -20.66 15.82 3.48
N TYR A 144 -20.02 14.79 2.91
CA TYR A 144 -18.82 14.91 2.07
C TYR A 144 -18.98 14.31 0.68
N LYS A 145 -20.21 13.93 0.30
CA LYS A 145 -20.54 13.27 -0.96
C LYS A 145 -19.94 13.94 -2.20
N SER A 146 -19.82 15.27 -2.19
CA SER A 146 -19.32 16.06 -3.31
C SER A 146 -17.81 15.96 -3.55
N ILE A 147 -17.04 15.54 -2.55
CA ILE A 147 -15.56 15.44 -2.62
C ILE A 147 -15.05 14.02 -2.39
N TYR A 148 -15.92 13.10 -1.94
CA TYR A 148 -15.52 11.73 -1.60
C TYR A 148 -14.93 10.96 -2.79
N SER A 149 -15.56 11.04 -3.96
CA SER A 149 -15.08 10.35 -5.18
C SER A 149 -13.65 10.77 -5.54
N ASP A 150 -13.39 12.07 -5.48
CA ASP A 150 -12.10 12.65 -5.85
C ASP A 150 -11.03 12.26 -4.82
N LEU A 151 -11.37 12.36 -3.53
CA LEU A 151 -10.48 11.98 -2.44
C LEU A 151 -10.12 10.48 -2.51
N LEU A 152 -11.09 9.63 -2.79
CA LEU A 152 -10.90 8.18 -2.93
C LEU A 152 -10.00 7.87 -4.13
N ALA A 153 -10.29 8.45 -5.30
CA ALA A 153 -9.52 8.25 -6.52
C ALA A 153 -8.07 8.71 -6.36
N LEU A 154 -7.84 9.89 -5.79
CA LEU A 154 -6.49 10.43 -5.53
C LEU A 154 -5.73 9.56 -4.52
N SER A 155 -6.41 9.10 -3.47
CA SER A 155 -5.78 8.21 -2.48
C SER A 155 -5.39 6.88 -3.10
N ALA A 156 -6.26 6.28 -3.93
CA ALA A 156 -5.98 5.03 -4.61
C ALA A 156 -4.86 5.16 -5.66
N ASN A 157 -4.77 6.31 -6.34
CA ASN A 157 -3.70 6.58 -7.30
C ASN A 157 -2.34 6.78 -6.62
N LEU A 158 -2.29 7.50 -5.49
CA LEU A 158 -1.04 7.87 -4.82
C LEU A 158 -0.55 6.87 -3.78
N TYR A 159 -1.47 6.08 -3.21
CA TYR A 159 -1.23 5.11 -2.13
C TYR A 159 -2.08 3.84 -2.33
N PRO A 160 -1.87 3.09 -3.42
CA PRO A 160 -2.65 1.89 -3.74
C PRO A 160 -2.59 0.82 -2.64
N GLU A 161 -1.52 0.78 -1.86
CA GLU A 161 -1.35 -0.17 -0.75
C GLU A 161 -2.37 -0.01 0.39
N LEU A 162 -3.03 1.16 0.49
CA LEU A 162 -4.08 1.40 1.48
C LEU A 162 -5.40 0.72 1.10
N PHE A 163 -5.51 0.25 -0.15
CA PHE A 163 -6.72 -0.30 -0.76
C PHE A 163 -6.61 -1.80 -0.98
N ASP A 164 -6.00 -2.51 -0.05
CA ASP A 164 -5.95 -3.96 -0.08
C ASP A 164 -7.36 -4.59 0.00
N ILE A 165 -7.66 -5.46 -0.96
CA ILE A 165 -8.97 -6.10 -1.13
C ILE A 165 -9.28 -7.00 0.06
N GLN A 166 -8.29 -7.72 0.58
CA GLN A 166 -8.49 -8.62 1.71
C GLN A 166 -8.98 -7.86 2.94
N SER A 167 -8.39 -6.70 3.21
CA SER A 167 -8.82 -5.79 4.29
C SER A 167 -10.26 -5.30 4.13
N PHE A 168 -10.70 -5.03 2.89
CA PHE A 168 -12.07 -4.61 2.60
C PHE A 168 -13.10 -5.75 2.75
N LEU A 169 -12.78 -6.95 2.27
CA LEU A 169 -13.67 -8.11 2.39
C LEU A 169 -13.91 -8.51 3.85
N ILE A 170 -12.87 -8.41 4.69
CA ILE A 170 -13.00 -8.65 6.14
C ILE A 170 -13.96 -7.62 6.78
N GLN A 171 -13.99 -6.39 6.26
CA GLN A 171 -14.85 -5.33 6.77
C GLN A 171 -16.33 -5.55 6.43
N GLU A 172 -16.68 -5.95 5.20
CA GLU A 172 -18.08 -6.18 4.81
C GLU A 172 -18.77 -7.21 5.72
N GLY A 173 -18.03 -8.20 6.22
CA GLY A 173 -18.53 -9.20 7.16
C GLY A 173 -18.77 -8.68 8.59
N ARG A 174 -18.22 -7.52 8.97
CA ARG A 174 -18.23 -6.98 10.35
C ARG A 174 -19.08 -5.72 10.55
N ASP A 175 -19.49 -5.04 9.48
CA ASP A 175 -20.14 -3.71 9.52
C ASP A 175 -21.63 -3.72 9.98
N THR A 176 -22.09 -4.73 10.73
CA THR A 176 -23.45 -4.77 11.28
C THR A 176 -23.67 -3.86 12.51
N THR A 177 -22.64 -3.22 13.07
CA THR A 177 -22.80 -2.33 14.23
C THR A 177 -22.06 -0.99 14.07
N ALA A 178 -22.79 0.11 14.23
CA ALA A 178 -22.28 1.48 14.25
C ALA A 178 -21.27 1.74 15.40
N ASP A 179 -21.12 0.80 16.33
CA ASP A 179 -20.20 0.84 17.47
C ASP A 179 -18.72 0.72 17.04
N SER A 180 -18.43 0.07 15.90
CA SER A 180 -17.07 -0.13 15.38
C SER A 180 -16.35 1.21 15.10
N LEU A 181 -17.06 2.26 14.68
CA LEU A 181 -16.49 3.57 14.38
C LEU A 181 -16.18 4.41 15.62
N TRP A 182 -16.95 4.23 16.70
CA TRP A 182 -16.66 4.86 18.00
C TRP A 182 -15.44 4.22 18.65
N GLN A 183 -15.23 2.92 18.45
CA GLN A 183 -13.98 2.24 18.83
C GLN A 183 -12.78 2.76 18.02
N ILE A 184 -12.94 3.07 16.73
CA ILE A 184 -11.84 3.62 15.90
C ILE A 184 -11.38 5.00 16.41
N LYS A 185 -12.29 5.86 16.89
CA LYS A 185 -11.92 7.14 17.52
C LYS A 185 -11.21 6.97 18.86
N THR A 186 -11.59 5.98 19.68
CA THR A 186 -10.85 5.67 20.92
C THR A 186 -9.49 5.09 20.59
N VAL A 187 -9.40 4.15 19.65
CA VAL A 187 -8.13 3.55 19.18
C VAL A 187 -7.16 4.60 18.63
N TYR A 188 -7.65 5.57 17.84
CA TYR A 188 -6.80 6.67 17.36
C TYR A 188 -6.37 7.62 18.49
N ARG A 189 -7.26 7.90 19.46
CA ARG A 189 -6.95 8.74 20.63
C ARG A 189 -5.93 8.05 21.54
N ASP A 190 -6.05 6.74 21.73
CA ASP A 190 -5.14 5.91 22.51
C ASP A 190 -3.79 5.84 21.80
N TRP A 191 -3.78 5.62 20.48
CA TRP A 191 -2.58 5.72 19.62
C TRP A 191 -1.82 7.04 19.80
N LYS A 192 -2.55 8.17 19.84
CA LYS A 192 -1.94 9.50 19.94
C LYS A 192 -1.54 9.89 21.36
N LYS A 193 -2.26 9.41 22.38
CA LYS A 193 -2.03 9.83 23.77
C LYS A 193 -0.86 9.13 24.42
N ASN A 194 -0.58 7.88 24.06
CA ASN A 194 0.62 7.12 24.37
C ASN A 194 0.48 5.80 23.61
N LEU A 195 1.21 5.67 22.52
CA LEU A 195 1.59 4.36 22.00
C LEU A 195 3.07 4.48 21.73
N THR A 196 3.83 4.65 22.82
CA THR A 196 5.26 4.38 22.77
C THR A 196 5.41 2.95 22.26
N THR A 197 6.52 2.68 21.56
CA THR A 197 6.89 1.30 21.19
C THR A 197 6.67 0.37 22.37
N THR A 198 6.90 0.81 23.62
CA THR A 198 6.65 0.09 24.89
C THR A 198 5.20 -0.29 25.23
N GLU A 199 4.17 0.47 24.82
CA GLU A 199 2.76 0.12 25.10
C GLU A 199 2.13 -0.72 23.99
N LEU A 200 2.57 -0.52 22.74
CA LEU A 200 2.38 -1.51 21.69
C LEU A 200 3.20 -2.76 21.97
N GLU A 201 4.39 -2.68 22.56
CA GLU A 201 5.19 -3.77 23.15
C GLU A 201 4.65 -4.19 24.52
N GLN A 202 3.51 -3.66 25.02
CA GLN A 202 2.77 -4.22 26.17
C GLN A 202 1.47 -4.91 25.71
N LEU A 203 0.78 -4.35 24.71
CA LEU A 203 -0.31 -5.01 23.97
C LEU A 203 0.21 -6.18 23.11
N LEU A 204 1.29 -5.95 22.37
CA LEU A 204 2.23 -6.93 21.81
C LEU A 204 3.30 -7.30 22.84
N GLY A 205 3.21 -6.92 24.11
CA GLY A 205 4.06 -7.41 25.22
C GLY A 205 3.54 -8.65 25.90
N GLN A 206 2.25 -8.89 25.68
CA GLN A 206 1.75 -10.25 25.57
C GLN A 206 2.45 -11.04 24.45
N TRP A 207 3.16 -10.37 23.52
CA TRP A 207 4.18 -10.99 22.69
C TRP A 207 5.57 -10.86 23.36
N GLU A 208 6.07 -9.78 23.97
CA GLU A 208 7.45 -9.79 24.52
C GLU A 208 7.72 -10.80 25.67
N THR A 209 6.75 -11.08 26.54
CA THR A 209 6.92 -12.18 27.52
C THR A 209 6.82 -13.57 26.87
N ASN A 210 6.42 -13.61 25.60
CA ASN A 210 5.82 -14.77 24.96
C ASN A 210 6.07 -14.87 23.43
N VAL A 211 7.00 -14.18 22.75
CA VAL A 211 7.31 -14.44 21.32
C VAL A 211 8.08 -15.75 21.29
N SER A 212 8.81 -16.06 22.36
CA SER A 212 9.28 -17.41 22.62
C SER A 212 8.13 -18.39 22.88
N THR A 213 7.05 -18.05 23.60
CA THR A 213 5.99 -18.99 24.01
C THR A 213 4.74 -19.06 23.10
N VAL A 214 4.48 -18.06 22.27
CA VAL A 214 3.48 -18.02 21.16
C VAL A 214 3.99 -18.86 20.00
N VAL A 215 5.31 -18.95 19.91
CA VAL A 215 6.04 -19.66 18.89
C VAL A 215 6.53 -21.03 19.37
N ASP A 216 6.73 -21.21 20.67
CA ASP A 216 6.73 -22.55 21.25
C ASP A 216 5.29 -23.07 21.15
N ASP A 217 5.09 -24.09 20.32
CA ASP A 217 3.86 -24.80 19.94
C ASP A 217 2.95 -25.31 21.10
N GLY A 218 3.14 -24.82 22.32
CA GLY A 218 2.37 -25.16 23.52
C GLY A 218 1.19 -24.23 23.79
N LYS A 219 0.10 -24.39 23.04
CA LYS A 219 -1.26 -23.90 23.39
C LYS A 219 -1.36 -22.39 23.67
N LEU A 220 -1.17 -21.55 22.65
CA LEU A 220 -1.91 -20.29 22.65
C LEU A 220 -3.40 -20.64 22.43
N ASP A 221 -4.29 -20.20 23.31
CA ASP A 221 -5.74 -20.38 23.11
C ASP A 221 -6.12 -19.76 21.76
N THR A 222 -6.79 -20.52 20.90
CA THR A 222 -7.22 -20.06 19.57
C THR A 222 -8.02 -18.76 19.68
N ARG A 223 -8.74 -18.56 20.77
CA ARG A 223 -9.46 -17.31 21.06
C ARG A 223 -8.55 -16.10 21.22
N ILE A 224 -7.39 -16.28 21.85
CA ILE A 224 -6.39 -15.21 22.02
C ILE A 224 -5.78 -14.89 20.65
N ALA A 225 -5.44 -15.92 19.86
CA ALA A 225 -4.92 -15.73 18.52
C ALA A 225 -5.91 -14.99 17.60
N GLU A 226 -7.18 -15.40 17.59
CA GLU A 226 -8.24 -14.76 16.81
C GLU A 226 -8.49 -13.30 17.25
N ALA A 227 -8.48 -13.05 18.56
CA ALA A 227 -8.61 -11.69 19.09
C ALA A 227 -7.41 -10.81 18.69
N LEU A 228 -6.20 -11.36 18.68
CA LEU A 228 -5.00 -10.67 18.22
C LEU A 228 -5.09 -10.33 16.73
N THR A 229 -5.44 -11.29 15.88
CA THR A 229 -5.62 -11.07 14.43
C THR A 229 -6.68 -10.00 14.17
N SER A 230 -7.83 -10.08 14.83
CA SER A 230 -8.91 -9.08 14.73
C SER A 230 -8.47 -7.69 15.18
N THR A 231 -7.68 -7.61 16.26
CA THR A 231 -7.12 -6.36 16.76
C THR A 231 -6.13 -5.76 15.77
N TRP A 232 -5.21 -6.57 15.26
CA TRP A 232 -4.22 -6.16 14.25
C TRP A 232 -4.90 -5.63 12.98
N GLU A 233 -5.92 -6.33 12.48
CA GLU A 233 -6.73 -5.88 11.33
C GLU A 233 -7.42 -4.54 11.61
N THR A 234 -7.93 -4.33 12.84
CA THR A 234 -8.56 -3.08 13.23
C THR A 234 -7.56 -1.92 13.22
N TYR A 235 -6.34 -2.13 13.74
CA TYR A 235 -5.27 -1.13 13.64
C TYR A 235 -4.82 -0.89 12.18
N ASN A 236 -4.78 -1.94 11.36
CA ASN A 236 -4.41 -1.85 9.95
C ASN A 236 -5.36 -0.94 9.17
N ARG A 237 -6.64 -0.85 9.58
CA ARG A 237 -7.62 0.08 9.01
C ARG A 237 -7.38 1.54 9.35
N ILE A 238 -6.58 1.86 10.37
CA ILE A 238 -6.39 3.22 10.87
C ILE A 238 -5.01 3.74 10.49
N ILE A 239 -3.97 2.94 10.76
CA ILE A 239 -2.55 3.32 10.67
C ILE A 239 -1.70 2.21 10.02
N PRO A 240 -1.98 1.83 8.77
CA PRO A 240 -1.34 0.69 8.11
C PRO A 240 0.20 0.81 8.08
N HIS A 241 0.75 1.93 7.60
CA HIS A 241 2.21 2.10 7.44
C HIS A 241 2.97 1.98 8.78
N THR A 242 2.43 2.61 9.83
CA THR A 242 3.01 2.55 11.18
C THR A 242 2.93 1.12 11.73
N LEU A 243 1.79 0.45 11.57
CA LEU A 243 1.57 -0.92 12.02
C LEU A 243 2.51 -1.91 11.32
N TRP A 244 2.69 -1.81 10.00
CA TRP A 244 3.58 -2.69 9.25
C TRP A 244 5.03 -2.55 9.70
N THR A 245 5.48 -1.30 9.88
CA THR A 245 6.84 -1.00 10.35
C THR A 245 7.08 -1.58 11.75
N MET A 246 6.13 -1.38 12.66
CA MET A 246 6.18 -1.95 14.01
C MET A 246 6.17 -3.48 14.00
N THR A 247 5.31 -4.07 13.17
CA THR A 247 5.22 -5.54 13.01
C THR A 247 6.56 -6.10 12.56
N ILE A 248 7.16 -5.60 11.47
CA ILE A 248 8.45 -6.10 10.98
C ILE A 248 9.59 -5.85 11.97
N ASN A 249 9.65 -4.69 12.61
CA ASN A 249 10.67 -4.41 13.62
C ASN A 249 10.60 -5.37 14.80
N LEU A 250 9.39 -5.69 15.27
CA LEU A 250 9.20 -6.69 16.32
C LEU A 250 9.64 -8.08 15.86
N LEU A 251 9.25 -8.50 14.66
CA LEU A 251 9.58 -9.84 14.14
C LEU A 251 11.07 -10.02 13.78
N THR A 252 11.79 -8.94 13.49
CA THR A 252 13.22 -8.95 13.12
C THR A 252 14.14 -8.49 14.25
N SER A 253 13.58 -8.00 15.37
CA SER A 253 14.33 -7.27 16.42
C SER A 253 15.19 -6.12 15.86
N GLY A 254 14.69 -5.47 14.80
CA GLY A 254 15.38 -4.40 14.08
C GLY A 254 14.80 -3.01 14.35
N ALA A 255 15.50 -1.98 13.86
CA ALA A 255 15.07 -0.58 13.93
C ALA A 255 14.95 0.01 12.52
N TYR A 256 14.10 -0.58 11.68
CA TYR A 256 13.87 -0.17 10.30
C TYR A 256 12.79 0.91 10.23
N THR A 257 12.95 1.87 9.32
CA THR A 257 11.90 2.83 8.96
C THR A 257 11.02 2.28 7.84
N MET A 258 9.82 2.86 7.66
CA MET A 258 8.95 2.49 6.54
C MET A 258 9.68 2.66 5.19
N ASN A 259 10.47 3.72 5.04
CA ASN A 259 11.23 3.95 3.81
C ASN A 259 12.30 2.86 3.57
N ASP A 260 12.92 2.31 4.61
CA ASP A 260 13.88 1.20 4.46
C ASP A 260 13.16 -0.08 3.98
N LEU A 261 12.01 -0.39 4.58
CA LEU A 261 11.19 -1.55 4.21
C LEU A 261 10.65 -1.44 2.78
N ILE A 262 10.29 -0.25 2.32
CA ILE A 262 9.84 -0.02 0.94
C ILE A 262 11.00 -0.16 -0.05
N GLN A 263 12.20 0.32 0.31
CA GLN A 263 13.38 0.24 -0.56
C GLN A 263 13.90 -1.19 -0.68
N ASP A 264 13.84 -1.96 0.40
CA ASP A 264 14.27 -3.35 0.42
C ASP A 264 13.27 -4.25 1.16
N PRO A 265 12.23 -4.76 0.45
CA PRO A 265 11.26 -5.69 1.03
C PRO A 265 11.88 -7.01 1.52
N HIS A 266 13.11 -7.35 1.11
CA HIS A 266 13.82 -8.55 1.58
C HIS A 266 14.10 -8.51 3.08
N ILE A 267 14.11 -7.32 3.70
CA ILE A 267 14.24 -7.16 5.15
C ILE A 267 13.15 -7.96 5.88
N ALA A 268 11.93 -8.05 5.34
CA ALA A 268 10.84 -8.81 5.94
C ALA A 268 11.15 -10.32 6.06
N PHE A 269 12.01 -10.87 5.20
CA PHE A 269 12.43 -12.29 5.26
C PHE A 269 13.49 -12.56 6.33
N LYS A 270 14.08 -11.53 6.95
CA LYS A 270 14.99 -11.67 8.10
C LYS A 270 14.26 -11.88 9.43
N SER A 271 12.93 -12.05 9.38
CA SER A 271 12.10 -12.29 10.56
C SER A 271 12.43 -13.64 11.21
N ASP A 272 12.03 -13.81 12.48
CA ASP A 272 12.20 -15.08 13.20
C ASP A 272 11.66 -16.27 12.37
N PRO A 273 12.49 -17.29 12.07
CA PRO A 273 12.13 -18.36 11.16
C PRO A 273 10.92 -19.19 11.63
N ARG A 274 10.58 -19.13 12.91
CA ARG A 274 9.48 -19.88 13.49
C ARG A 274 8.11 -19.30 13.10
N ILE A 275 8.04 -18.00 12.74
CA ILE A 275 6.83 -17.34 12.23
C ILE A 275 6.33 -18.02 10.96
N PHE A 276 7.25 -18.49 10.11
CA PHE A 276 6.91 -19.14 8.84
C PHE A 276 6.21 -20.49 9.01
N ARG A 277 6.16 -21.04 10.23
CA ARG A 277 5.42 -22.26 10.57
C ARG A 277 4.18 -21.99 11.44
N SER A 278 3.94 -20.74 11.83
CA SER A 278 2.76 -20.37 12.60
C SER A 278 1.55 -20.18 11.71
N GLU A 279 0.44 -20.87 12.01
CA GLU A 279 -0.84 -20.73 11.29
C GLU A 279 -1.46 -19.33 11.43
N GLN A 280 -1.15 -18.62 12.52
CA GLN A 280 -1.77 -17.34 12.86
C GLN A 280 -0.90 -16.15 12.45
N LEU A 281 0.42 -16.25 12.63
CA LEU A 281 1.33 -15.16 12.31
C LEU A 281 1.74 -15.12 10.83
N LEU A 282 1.78 -16.27 10.14
CA LEU A 282 2.13 -16.31 8.73
C LEU A 282 1.15 -15.51 7.85
N PRO A 283 -0.20 -15.60 8.02
CA PRO A 283 -1.13 -14.75 7.28
C PRO A 283 -0.90 -13.26 7.49
N ILE A 284 -0.65 -12.82 8.73
CA ILE A 284 -0.36 -11.41 9.05
C ILE A 284 0.94 -10.98 8.35
N TRP A 285 1.97 -11.83 8.38
CA TRP A 285 3.23 -11.54 7.73
C TRP A 285 3.09 -11.49 6.20
N LEU A 286 2.34 -12.42 5.58
CA LEU A 286 2.06 -12.41 4.14
C LEU A 286 1.26 -11.18 3.72
N HIS A 287 0.32 -10.74 4.56
CA HIS A 287 -0.42 -9.50 4.35
C HIS A 287 0.52 -8.29 4.30
N VAL A 288 1.39 -8.15 5.30
CA VAL A 288 2.39 -7.07 5.34
C VAL A 288 3.30 -7.14 4.12
N LEU A 289 3.78 -8.33 3.75
CA LEU A 289 4.62 -8.51 2.56
C LEU A 289 3.90 -8.07 1.27
N SER A 290 2.62 -8.40 1.12
CA SER A 290 1.79 -7.96 -0.02
C SER A 290 1.72 -6.44 -0.13
N CYS A 291 1.47 -5.78 1.00
CA CYS A 291 1.39 -4.33 1.08
C CYS A 291 2.75 -3.68 0.80
N LEU A 292 3.85 -4.20 1.36
CA LEU A 292 5.21 -3.71 1.10
C LEU A 292 5.60 -3.87 -0.37
N ARG A 293 5.26 -5.01 -0.99
CA ARG A 293 5.46 -5.25 -2.42
C ARG A 293 4.75 -4.19 -3.27
N THR A 294 3.46 -3.99 -3.02
CA THR A 294 2.63 -3.01 -3.75
C THR A 294 3.18 -1.59 -3.60
N THR A 295 3.53 -1.22 -2.37
CA THR A 295 4.10 0.10 -2.04
C THR A 295 5.45 0.32 -2.73
N SER A 296 6.33 -0.68 -2.69
CA SER A 296 7.67 -0.62 -3.30
C SER A 296 7.59 -0.44 -4.80
N LYS A 297 6.78 -1.27 -5.48
CA LYS A 297 6.54 -1.17 -6.92
C LYS A 297 5.98 0.21 -7.29
N HIS A 298 4.96 0.68 -6.58
CA HIS A 298 4.36 1.99 -6.84
C HIS A 298 5.38 3.13 -6.65
N ARG A 299 6.17 3.09 -5.57
CA ARG A 299 7.16 4.15 -5.26
C ARG A 299 8.31 4.19 -6.27
N ILE A 300 8.75 3.04 -6.79
CA ILE A 300 9.73 2.96 -7.87
C ILE A 300 9.19 3.68 -9.13
N TRP A 301 7.95 3.36 -9.54
CA TRP A 301 7.31 4.01 -10.69
C TRP A 301 7.09 5.51 -10.47
N LYS A 302 6.62 5.91 -9.29
CA LYS A 302 6.47 7.33 -8.91
C LYS A 302 7.79 8.07 -8.98
N ARG A 303 8.89 7.48 -8.51
CA ARG A 303 10.23 8.06 -8.60
C ARG A 303 10.71 8.18 -10.05
N TYR A 304 10.42 7.18 -10.89
CA TYR A 304 10.69 7.25 -12.32
C TYR A 304 9.98 8.44 -12.98
N HIS A 305 8.66 8.54 -12.80
CA HIS A 305 7.87 9.62 -13.39
C HIS A 305 8.22 11.00 -12.86
N THR A 306 8.71 11.13 -11.63
CA THR A 306 9.07 12.44 -11.05
C THR A 306 10.47 12.92 -11.43
N LYS A 307 11.46 12.01 -11.56
CA LYS A 307 12.88 12.39 -11.74
C LYS A 307 13.45 12.09 -13.12
N PHE A 308 12.91 11.10 -13.85
CA PHE A 308 13.56 10.54 -15.04
C PHE A 308 12.83 10.68 -16.39
N PRO A 309 11.66 11.31 -16.56
CA PRO A 309 10.99 11.32 -17.87
C PRO A 309 11.76 12.11 -18.95
N ASN A 310 12.66 13.02 -18.57
CA ASN A 310 13.41 13.88 -19.49
C ASN A 310 14.94 13.66 -19.45
N ALA A 311 15.43 12.74 -18.62
CA ALA A 311 16.87 12.47 -18.51
C ALA A 311 17.27 11.46 -19.59
N ASN A 312 18.28 11.81 -20.40
CA ASN A 312 18.97 11.00 -21.42
C ASN A 312 18.57 9.51 -21.45
N ASN A 313 18.19 9.01 -22.65
CA ASN A 313 17.75 7.65 -23.04
C ASN A 313 18.40 6.40 -22.39
N GLN A 314 19.34 6.53 -21.46
CA GLN A 314 19.94 5.45 -20.69
C GLN A 314 18.96 4.75 -19.74
N PHE A 315 17.97 5.46 -19.16
CA PHE A 315 17.02 4.88 -18.20
C PHE A 315 15.57 5.04 -18.67
N ASN A 316 15.00 3.96 -19.19
CA ASN A 316 13.64 3.93 -19.75
C ASN A 316 12.67 3.10 -18.89
N SER A 317 11.39 3.12 -19.26
CA SER A 317 10.32 2.36 -18.57
C SER A 317 10.55 0.85 -18.56
N ARG A 318 11.27 0.28 -19.54
CA ARG A 318 11.61 -1.15 -19.57
C ARG A 318 12.59 -1.51 -18.46
N ASN A 319 13.56 -0.64 -18.17
CA ASN A 319 14.51 -0.85 -17.07
C ASN A 319 13.78 -0.86 -15.72
N VAL A 320 12.80 0.04 -15.55
CA VAL A 320 11.96 0.10 -14.35
C VAL A 320 11.13 -1.18 -14.21
N LEU A 321 10.48 -1.61 -15.29
CA LEU A 321 9.71 -2.85 -15.30
C LEU A 321 10.58 -4.08 -14.97
N ALA A 322 11.79 -4.16 -15.55
CA ALA A 322 12.74 -5.22 -15.25
C ALA A 322 13.15 -5.24 -13.77
N LEU A 323 13.40 -4.06 -13.18
CA LEU A 323 13.70 -3.95 -11.74
C LEU A 323 12.54 -4.42 -10.88
N THR A 324 11.31 -3.97 -11.17
CA THR A 324 10.13 -4.37 -10.39
C THR A 324 9.85 -5.87 -10.50
N ASN A 325 10.04 -6.44 -11.70
CA ASN A 325 9.85 -7.88 -11.92
C ASN A 325 10.96 -8.71 -11.27
N ALA A 326 12.20 -8.22 -11.25
CA ALA A 326 13.29 -8.86 -10.55
C ALA A 326 13.02 -8.92 -9.03
N GLN A 327 12.59 -7.81 -8.44
CA GLN A 327 12.23 -7.74 -7.02
C GLN A 327 11.09 -8.71 -6.68
N ASP A 328 10.02 -8.71 -7.48
CA ASP A 328 8.90 -9.65 -7.30
C ASP A 328 9.37 -11.11 -7.42
N THR A 329 10.24 -11.41 -8.38
CA THR A 329 10.72 -12.79 -8.56
C THR A 329 11.60 -13.24 -7.40
N VAL A 330 12.50 -12.39 -6.87
CA VAL A 330 13.31 -12.75 -5.69
C VAL A 330 12.42 -13.03 -4.48
N MET A 331 11.37 -12.23 -4.29
CA MET A 331 10.37 -12.46 -3.24
C MET A 331 9.69 -13.83 -3.41
N LEU A 332 9.27 -14.20 -4.63
CA LEU A 332 8.69 -15.51 -4.93
C LEU A 332 9.68 -16.66 -4.64
N GLN A 333 10.96 -16.47 -4.96
CA GLN A 333 12.02 -17.45 -4.70
C GLN A 333 12.17 -17.71 -3.21
N LEU A 334 12.28 -16.64 -2.42
CA LEU A 334 12.40 -16.74 -0.97
C LEU A 334 11.17 -17.39 -0.36
N LEU A 335 9.96 -17.09 -0.86
CA LEU A 335 8.73 -17.77 -0.42
C LEU A 335 8.76 -19.27 -0.71
N LEU A 336 9.24 -19.68 -1.90
CA LEU A 336 9.41 -21.09 -2.23
C LEU A 336 10.49 -21.76 -1.35
N GLU A 337 11.58 -21.07 -1.03
CA GLU A 337 12.59 -21.57 -0.10
C GLU A 337 12.03 -21.81 1.31
N LEU A 338 11.09 -20.97 1.77
CA LEU A 338 10.39 -21.20 3.03
C LEU A 338 9.54 -22.48 3.02
N CYS A 339 9.10 -22.94 1.85
CA CYS A 339 8.33 -24.18 1.69
C CYS A 339 9.20 -25.46 1.75
N LEU A 340 10.53 -25.35 1.76
CA LEU A 340 11.41 -26.50 1.91
C LEU A 340 11.27 -27.12 3.30
N ALA A 341 11.28 -28.46 3.34
CA ALA A 341 11.21 -29.19 4.60
C ALA A 341 12.54 -29.05 5.35
N LYS A 342 12.48 -28.55 6.59
CA LYS A 342 13.64 -28.43 7.47
C LYS A 342 13.69 -29.59 8.47
N PRO A 343 14.85 -29.90 9.07
CA PRO A 343 14.98 -31.01 10.02
C PRO A 343 14.00 -30.94 11.21
N HIS A 344 13.68 -29.72 11.67
CA HIS A 344 12.72 -29.48 12.74
C HIS A 344 11.27 -29.81 12.34
N ASP A 345 10.92 -29.71 11.05
CA ASP A 345 9.55 -29.93 10.55
C ASP A 345 9.13 -31.41 10.64
N LYS A 346 10.08 -32.33 10.86
CA LYS A 346 9.78 -33.77 11.05
C LYS A 346 8.85 -34.03 12.25
N HIS A 347 8.83 -33.13 13.23
CA HIS A 347 8.03 -33.26 14.45
C HIS A 347 6.66 -32.57 14.32
N ASN A 348 6.52 -31.59 13.42
CA ASN A 348 5.29 -30.84 13.17
C ASN A 348 5.03 -30.72 11.66
N THR A 349 4.64 -31.83 11.04
CA THR A 349 4.34 -31.89 9.61
C THR A 349 3.11 -31.06 9.23
N HIS A 350 2.14 -30.96 10.13
CA HIS A 350 0.92 -30.18 9.92
C HIS A 350 1.23 -28.69 9.72
N ALA A 351 2.05 -28.10 10.59
CA ALA A 351 2.45 -26.70 10.47
C ALA A 351 3.15 -26.39 9.13
N LEU A 352 3.99 -27.33 8.64
CA LEU A 352 4.63 -27.21 7.32
C LEU A 352 3.61 -27.24 6.18
N GLU A 353 2.61 -28.13 6.24
CA GLU A 353 1.57 -28.23 5.21
C GLU A 353 0.66 -26.99 5.17
N THR A 354 0.26 -26.48 6.34
CA THR A 354 -0.50 -25.24 6.46
C THR A 354 0.28 -24.05 5.92
N SER A 355 1.57 -23.94 6.28
CA SER A 355 2.49 -22.93 5.76
C SER A 355 2.59 -22.96 4.24
N ARG A 356 2.81 -24.16 3.66
CA ARG A 356 2.85 -24.36 2.20
C ARG A 356 1.56 -23.94 1.53
N LYS A 357 0.41 -24.29 2.11
CA LYS A 357 -0.91 -23.90 1.58
C LYS A 357 -1.03 -22.37 1.52
N LEU A 358 -0.78 -21.68 2.63
CA LEU A 358 -0.89 -20.22 2.71
C LEU A 358 0.07 -19.51 1.75
N ILE A 359 1.32 -19.98 1.66
CA ILE A 359 2.32 -19.42 0.74
C ILE A 359 1.91 -19.67 -0.72
N CYS A 360 1.43 -20.87 -1.07
CA CYS A 360 0.98 -21.17 -2.42
C CYS A 360 -0.25 -20.36 -2.83
N GLU A 361 -1.21 -20.16 -1.92
CA GLU A 361 -2.37 -19.28 -2.15
C GLU A 361 -1.90 -17.84 -2.39
N PHE A 362 -0.93 -17.36 -1.64
CA PHE A 362 -0.32 -16.05 -1.86
C PHE A 362 0.43 -15.93 -3.20
N ILE A 363 1.21 -16.95 -3.59
CA ILE A 363 1.87 -16.95 -4.91
C ILE A 363 0.82 -17.01 -6.03
N HIS A 364 -0.27 -17.76 -5.82
CA HIS A 364 -1.36 -17.88 -6.77
C HIS A 364 -2.02 -16.52 -7.06
N THR A 365 -2.30 -15.71 -6.02
CA THR A 365 -2.86 -14.36 -6.21
C THR A 365 -1.92 -13.47 -7.01
N ILE A 366 -0.61 -13.53 -6.74
CA ILE A 366 0.40 -12.78 -7.51
C ILE A 366 0.40 -13.18 -8.98
N PHE A 367 0.28 -14.46 -9.29
CA PHE A 367 0.20 -14.93 -10.69
C PHE A 367 -1.10 -14.54 -11.39
N ILE A 368 -2.22 -14.45 -10.67
CA ILE A 368 -3.48 -13.97 -11.24
C ILE A 368 -3.36 -12.48 -11.62
N ASP A 369 -2.73 -11.68 -10.76
CA ASP A 369 -2.54 -10.25 -11.02
C ASP A 369 -1.58 -9.98 -12.18
N ASP A 370 -0.71 -10.94 -12.51
CA ASP A 370 0.26 -10.87 -13.60
C ASP A 370 -0.35 -11.24 -14.97
N ARG A 371 -1.01 -10.25 -15.59
CA ARG A 371 -1.74 -10.39 -16.87
C ARG A 371 -0.96 -11.06 -18.00
N GLU A 372 0.35 -10.81 -18.09
CA GLU A 372 1.21 -11.34 -19.17
C GLU A 372 1.99 -12.60 -18.74
N SER A 373 1.75 -13.11 -17.53
CA SER A 373 2.46 -14.27 -16.95
C SER A 373 3.99 -14.12 -16.97
N ILE A 374 4.49 -12.88 -16.95
CA ILE A 374 5.91 -12.56 -17.00
C ILE A 374 6.61 -13.05 -15.73
N LEU A 375 6.05 -12.81 -14.55
CA LEU A 375 6.60 -13.27 -13.27
C LEU A 375 6.64 -14.78 -13.23
N THR A 376 5.55 -15.45 -13.64
CA THR A 376 5.50 -16.92 -13.75
C THR A 376 6.60 -17.42 -14.68
N LYS A 377 6.79 -16.78 -15.84
CA LYS A 377 7.85 -17.15 -16.78
C LYS A 377 9.25 -16.94 -16.19
N ILE A 378 9.54 -15.75 -15.65
CA ILE A 378 10.86 -15.44 -15.07
C ILE A 378 11.18 -16.42 -13.93
N LEU A 379 10.22 -16.69 -13.04
CA LEU A 379 10.36 -17.63 -11.93
C LEU A 379 10.83 -19.01 -12.42
N HIS A 380 10.15 -19.58 -13.42
CA HIS A 380 10.44 -20.93 -13.91
C HIS A 380 11.73 -20.99 -14.73
N PHE A 381 12.11 -19.90 -15.40
CA PHE A 381 13.40 -19.80 -16.09
C PHE A 381 14.58 -19.56 -15.14
N GLN A 382 14.33 -19.01 -13.94
CA GLN A 382 15.28 -18.94 -12.84
C GLN A 382 15.41 -20.25 -12.08
N THR A 383 14.40 -21.12 -12.18
CA THR A 383 14.30 -22.42 -11.50
C THR A 383 14.22 -22.30 -9.97
N TYR A 384 13.79 -23.39 -9.33
CA TYR A 384 13.75 -23.57 -7.88
C TYR A 384 13.94 -25.06 -7.57
N SER A 385 14.05 -25.43 -6.29
CA SER A 385 14.26 -26.83 -5.89
C SER A 385 13.22 -27.76 -6.51
N THR A 386 13.69 -28.83 -7.14
CA THR A 386 12.84 -29.83 -7.81
C THR A 386 11.87 -30.51 -6.85
N ASP A 387 12.23 -30.58 -5.56
CA ASP A 387 11.40 -31.16 -4.51
C ASP A 387 10.09 -30.37 -4.28
N LEU A 388 10.06 -29.11 -4.70
CA LEU A 388 8.89 -28.23 -4.57
C LEU A 388 7.95 -28.33 -5.77
N ILE A 389 8.39 -28.90 -6.91
CA ILE A 389 7.59 -28.96 -8.14
C ILE A 389 6.24 -29.66 -7.91
N PRO A 390 6.17 -30.86 -7.29
CA PRO A 390 4.88 -31.53 -7.07
C PRO A 390 3.94 -30.67 -6.24
N MET A 391 4.47 -29.99 -5.22
CA MET A 391 3.73 -29.13 -4.32
C MET A 391 3.21 -27.88 -5.03
N VAL A 392 4.06 -27.22 -5.82
CA VAL A 392 3.70 -26.03 -6.61
C VAL A 392 2.61 -26.37 -7.62
N VAL A 393 2.79 -27.46 -8.37
CA VAL A 393 1.80 -27.90 -9.36
C VAL A 393 0.48 -28.23 -8.68
N GLU A 394 0.50 -28.91 -7.53
CA GLU A 394 -0.71 -29.31 -6.83
C GLU A 394 -1.45 -28.15 -6.15
N ARG A 395 -0.74 -27.19 -5.55
CA ARG A 395 -1.34 -26.17 -4.69
C ARG A 395 -1.54 -24.81 -5.35
N ILE A 396 -0.93 -24.53 -6.50
CA ILE A 396 -1.06 -23.24 -7.21
C ILE A 396 -1.91 -23.47 -8.47
N PRO A 397 -3.22 -23.13 -8.46
CA PRO A 397 -4.09 -23.41 -9.60
C PRO A 397 -3.66 -22.70 -10.89
N SER A 398 -3.15 -21.47 -10.82
CA SER A 398 -2.72 -20.67 -11.99
C SER A 398 -1.46 -21.17 -12.68
N ILE A 399 -0.84 -22.24 -12.17
CA ILE A 399 0.39 -22.82 -12.73
C ILE A 399 0.19 -23.41 -14.14
N TYR A 400 -1.06 -23.69 -14.55
CA TYR A 400 -1.37 -24.17 -15.91
C TYR A 400 -0.85 -23.22 -17.00
N THR A 401 -0.68 -21.92 -16.69
CA THR A 401 -0.11 -20.93 -17.61
C THR A 401 1.30 -21.30 -18.10
N VAL A 402 2.02 -22.16 -17.37
CA VAL A 402 3.34 -22.69 -17.77
C VAL A 402 3.29 -23.49 -19.07
N PHE A 403 2.15 -24.11 -19.41
CA PHE A 403 2.00 -24.81 -20.70
C PHE A 403 2.31 -23.91 -21.90
N ASN A 404 2.05 -22.61 -21.80
CA ASN A 404 2.31 -21.65 -22.88
C ASN A 404 3.80 -21.51 -23.23
N PHE A 405 4.70 -21.79 -22.29
CA PHE A 405 6.15 -21.60 -22.47
C PHE A 405 7.00 -22.81 -22.05
N VAL A 406 6.38 -23.96 -21.72
CA VAL A 406 7.11 -25.18 -21.33
C VAL A 406 8.04 -25.69 -22.43
N SER A 407 7.66 -25.50 -23.69
CA SER A 407 8.51 -25.85 -24.84
C SER A 407 9.77 -24.97 -24.93
N GLU A 408 9.70 -23.71 -24.48
CA GLU A 408 10.87 -22.82 -24.40
C GLU A 408 11.79 -23.22 -23.24
N LEU A 409 11.21 -23.73 -22.15
CA LEU A 409 11.94 -24.16 -20.95
C LEU A 409 12.74 -25.45 -21.22
N THR A 410 12.14 -26.41 -21.92
CA THR A 410 12.81 -27.67 -22.33
C THR A 410 13.89 -27.46 -23.39
N ARG A 411 13.85 -26.35 -24.14
CA ARG A 411 14.85 -25.98 -25.15
C ARG A 411 15.99 -25.10 -24.62
N GLN A 412 16.05 -24.85 -23.31
CA GLN A 412 17.15 -24.07 -22.72
C GLN A 412 18.50 -24.77 -22.95
N PRO A 413 19.60 -24.02 -23.16
CA PRO A 413 20.91 -24.63 -23.42
C PRO A 413 21.53 -25.32 -22.19
N GLN A 414 21.04 -24.97 -20.99
CA GLN A 414 21.55 -25.46 -19.71
C GLN A 414 20.80 -26.73 -19.30
N VAL A 415 21.52 -27.83 -19.08
CA VAL A 415 20.95 -29.15 -18.74
C VAL A 415 20.05 -29.08 -17.50
N GLU A 416 20.47 -28.35 -16.46
CA GLU A 416 19.68 -28.18 -15.23
C GLU A 416 18.29 -27.60 -15.50
N LYS A 417 18.20 -26.61 -16.39
CA LYS A 417 16.92 -26.00 -16.79
C LYS A 417 16.08 -26.90 -17.67
N GLN A 418 16.73 -27.70 -18.53
CA GLN A 418 16.03 -28.71 -19.33
C GLN A 418 15.39 -29.77 -18.43
N VAL A 419 16.15 -30.28 -17.45
CA VAL A 419 15.64 -31.27 -16.47
C VAL A 419 14.49 -30.68 -15.68
N PHE A 420 14.63 -29.46 -15.14
CA PHE A 420 13.55 -28.76 -14.46
C PHE A 420 12.31 -28.60 -15.36
N GLY A 421 12.50 -28.22 -16.63
CA GLY A 421 11.43 -28.07 -17.60
C GLY A 421 10.70 -29.37 -17.94
N ILE A 422 11.42 -30.49 -17.99
CA ILE A 422 10.83 -31.81 -18.20
C ILE A 422 10.02 -32.24 -16.96
N LEU A 423 10.58 -32.07 -15.77
CA LEU A 423 9.92 -32.46 -14.51
C LEU A 423 8.62 -31.69 -14.31
N ILE A 424 8.62 -30.37 -14.52
CA ILE A 424 7.40 -29.58 -14.40
C ILE A 424 6.38 -29.95 -15.48
N ALA A 425 6.82 -30.25 -16.71
CA ALA A 425 5.93 -30.70 -17.78
C ALA A 425 5.24 -32.03 -17.41
N CYS A 426 5.98 -32.99 -16.86
CA CYS A 426 5.43 -34.27 -16.40
C CYS A 426 4.33 -34.06 -15.35
N HIS A 427 4.62 -33.30 -14.30
CA HIS A 427 3.64 -33.03 -13.24
C HIS A 427 2.43 -32.21 -13.73
N LEU A 428 2.64 -31.26 -14.64
CA LEU A 428 1.55 -30.50 -15.24
C LEU A 428 0.63 -31.40 -16.07
N CYS A 429 1.18 -32.31 -16.88
CA CYS A 429 0.40 -33.26 -17.67
C CYS A 429 -0.36 -34.27 -16.78
N GLU A 430 0.23 -34.71 -15.67
CA GLU A 430 -0.44 -35.57 -14.68
C GLU A 430 -1.64 -34.89 -14.05
N LYS A 431 -1.50 -33.62 -13.67
CA LYS A 431 -2.55 -32.86 -12.98
C LYS A 431 -3.62 -32.30 -13.92
N TYR A 432 -3.20 -31.80 -15.08
CA TYR A 432 -4.05 -31.19 -16.09
C TYR A 432 -3.97 -32.01 -17.38
N PRO A 433 -4.72 -33.12 -17.46
CA PRO A 433 -4.84 -33.86 -18.71
C PRO A 433 -5.58 -32.97 -19.72
N LEU A 434 -4.82 -32.31 -20.58
CA LEU A 434 -5.38 -31.61 -21.73
C LEU A 434 -5.85 -32.68 -22.71
N GLU A 435 -7.10 -32.55 -23.20
CA GLU A 435 -7.61 -33.44 -24.25
C GLU A 435 -6.70 -33.36 -25.49
N PRO A 436 -6.46 -34.51 -26.16
CA PRO A 436 -5.55 -34.59 -27.30
C PRO A 436 -5.99 -33.78 -28.53
#